data_AF-A0AAW4PC40-F1
#
_entry.id   AF-A0AAW4PC40-F1
#
_cell.length_a   1.000
_cell.length_b   1.000
_cell.length_c   1.000
_cell.angle_alpha   90.00
_cell.angle_beta   90.00
_cell.angle_gamma   90.00
#
_symmetry.space_group_name_H-M   'P 1'
#
loop_
_entity.id
_entity.type
_entity.pdbx_description
1 polymer ?
#
loop_
_entity_poly.entity_id
_entity_poly.type
_entity_poly.pdbx_seq_one_letter_code
_entity_poly.pdbx_strand_id
1 'polypeptide(L)'
;MPSLRAWITAMARTNLSEEDEGKRVVNNRGDEVGVISGYRGGHAYVDPDPGITDKIMSTLGWENVDDDDYKLDSSQVASIDDDEVRLKSNM
;
A
#
# COMPACT_ATOMS: atom_id res chain seq x y z
N MET A 1 21.71 -29.45 -12.15
CA MET A 1 21.32 -28.50 -11.09
C MET A 1 19.85 -28.19 -11.30
N PRO A 2 18.92 -28.67 -10.46
CA PRO A 2 17.52 -28.37 -10.70
C PRO A 2 17.18 -26.95 -10.24
N SER A 3 16.37 -26.28 -11.05
CA SER A 3 15.34 -25.31 -10.66
C SER A 3 15.80 -23.92 -10.16
N LEU A 4 15.15 -22.82 -10.54
CA LEU A 4 13.78 -22.65 -11.02
C LEU A 4 13.75 -21.57 -12.11
N ARG A 5 12.90 -21.79 -13.10
CA ARG A 5 12.55 -20.86 -14.17
C ARG A 5 12.05 -19.54 -13.58
N ALA A 6 12.25 -18.45 -14.31
CA ALA A 6 11.42 -17.26 -14.19
C ALA A 6 9.94 -17.65 -14.34
N TRP A 7 9.19 -17.57 -13.25
CA TRP A 7 7.73 -17.53 -13.22
C TRP A 7 7.33 -16.82 -11.92
N ILE A 8 7.44 -15.51 -11.90
CA ILE A 8 6.56 -14.73 -11.01
C ILE A 8 5.74 -13.87 -11.96
N THR A 9 4.85 -14.56 -12.68
CA THR A 9 3.59 -13.97 -13.10
C THR A 9 2.94 -13.42 -11.85
N ALA A 10 2.53 -12.14 -11.87
CA ALA A 10 1.77 -11.45 -10.83
C ALA A 10 0.79 -12.40 -10.12
N MET A 11 1.21 -12.93 -8.98
CA MET A 11 0.33 -13.62 -8.05
C MET A 11 -0.06 -12.53 -7.07
N ALA A 12 -1.35 -12.21 -7.00
CA ALA A 12 -1.90 -11.29 -6.02
C ALA A 12 -1.28 -11.62 -4.65
N ARG A 13 -0.34 -10.76 -4.22
CA ARG A 13 0.40 -10.93 -2.97
C ARG A 13 -0.22 -10.02 -1.93
N THR A 14 -0.07 -10.39 -0.67
CA THR A 14 -0.55 -9.57 0.46
C THR A 14 0.60 -9.03 1.30
N ASN A 15 1.83 -9.45 0.99
CA ASN A 15 3.03 -9.02 1.69
C ASN A 15 3.67 -7.87 0.92
N LEU A 16 3.94 -6.73 1.57
CA LEU A 16 4.64 -5.60 0.95
C LEU A 16 6.16 -5.79 0.98
N SER A 17 6.86 -5.22 0.00
CA SER A 17 8.32 -5.18 -0.11
C SER A 17 8.81 -3.90 -0.76
N GLU A 18 10.13 -3.73 -0.82
CA GLU A 18 10.81 -2.63 -1.53
C GLU A 18 10.38 -2.51 -3.00
N GLU A 19 10.01 -3.62 -3.66
CA GLU A 19 9.52 -3.60 -5.05
C GLU A 19 8.16 -2.91 -5.22
N ASP A 20 7.45 -2.68 -4.10
CA ASP A 20 6.15 -2.02 -4.11
C ASP A 20 6.28 -0.49 -3.97
N GLU A 21 7.49 0.04 -3.78
CA GLU A 21 7.74 1.49 -3.81
C GLU A 21 7.26 2.12 -5.13
N GLY A 22 6.60 3.26 -5.04
CA GLY A 22 6.01 3.99 -6.15
C GLY A 22 4.66 3.45 -6.65
N LYS A 23 4.16 2.32 -6.13
CA LYS A 23 2.81 1.85 -6.44
C LYS A 23 1.76 2.75 -5.81
N ARG A 24 0.62 2.89 -6.48
CA ARG A 24 -0.54 3.63 -5.94
C ARG A 24 -1.21 2.81 -4.85
N VAL A 25 -1.64 3.49 -3.80
CA VAL A 25 -2.44 2.89 -2.73
C VAL A 25 -3.87 3.33 -2.90
N VAL A 26 -4.79 2.37 -3.00
CA VAL A 26 -6.21 2.62 -3.19
C VAL A 26 -7.03 1.96 -2.09
N ASN A 27 -8.15 2.59 -1.73
CA ASN A 27 -9.10 2.01 -0.77
C ASN A 27 -9.97 0.92 -1.46
N ASN A 28 -10.88 0.29 -0.70
CA ASN A 28 -11.79 -0.73 -1.27
C ASN A 28 -12.78 -0.19 -2.33
N ARG A 29 -12.98 1.14 -2.37
CA ARG A 29 -13.86 1.82 -3.33
C ARG A 29 -13.13 2.13 -4.63
N GLY A 30 -11.81 1.95 -4.66
CA GLY A 30 -10.93 2.34 -5.75
C GLY A 30 -10.52 3.81 -5.71
N ASP A 31 -10.77 4.52 -4.61
CA ASP A 31 -10.28 5.89 -4.46
C ASP A 31 -8.79 5.84 -4.09
N GLU A 32 -7.99 6.67 -4.76
CA GLU A 32 -6.57 6.83 -4.49
C GLU A 32 -6.36 7.51 -3.13
N VAL A 33 -5.52 6.89 -2.31
CA VAL A 33 -5.10 7.39 -0.99
C VAL A 33 -3.76 8.10 -1.10
N GLY A 34 -2.87 7.58 -1.95
CA GLY A 34 -1.52 8.10 -2.12
C GLY A 34 -0.63 7.10 -2.82
N VAL A 35 0.67 7.19 -2.55
CA VAL A 35 1.71 6.35 -3.17
C VAL A 35 2.63 5.74 -2.12
N ILE A 36 3.19 4.56 -2.39
CA ILE A 36 4.21 4.00 -1.49
C ILE A 36 5.49 4.82 -1.65
N SER A 37 5.86 5.59 -0.61
CA SER A 37 7.05 6.43 -0.59
C SER A 37 8.31 5.69 -0.18
N GLY A 38 8.17 4.55 0.52
CA GLY A 38 9.32 3.79 0.98
C GLY A 38 9.00 2.43 1.60
N TYR A 39 10.00 1.55 1.66
CA TYR A 39 9.99 0.36 2.52
C TYR A 39 11.19 0.37 3.46
N ARG A 40 10.95 0.47 4.77
CA ARG A 40 12.00 0.58 5.80
C ARG A 40 11.64 -0.24 7.02
N GLY A 41 12.61 -0.98 7.55
CA GLY A 41 12.44 -1.74 8.79
C GLY A 41 11.37 -2.85 8.70
N GLY A 42 11.10 -3.39 7.51
CA GLY A 42 10.07 -4.40 7.30
C GLY A 42 8.65 -3.85 7.05
N HIS A 43 8.53 -2.53 6.88
CA HIS A 43 7.25 -1.84 6.75
C HIS A 43 7.25 -0.90 5.55
N ALA A 44 6.11 -0.84 4.85
CA ALA A 44 5.90 0.14 3.80
C ALA A 44 5.39 1.45 4.39
N TYR A 45 5.67 2.54 3.69
CA TYR A 45 5.27 3.90 4.02
C TYR A 45 4.52 4.48 2.83
N VAL A 46 3.46 5.23 3.10
CA VAL A 46 2.56 5.80 2.11
C VAL A 46 2.57 7.31 2.26
N ASP A 47 2.96 8.01 1.21
CA ASP A 47 2.82 9.46 1.09
C ASP A 47 1.41 9.77 0.58
N PRO A 48 0.55 10.39 1.41
CA PRO A 48 -0.84 10.65 1.07
C PRO A 48 -0.99 11.86 0.13
N ASP A 49 -1.84 11.75 -0.90
CA ASP A 49 -2.06 12.88 -1.83
C ASP A 49 -2.85 14.01 -1.14
N PRO A 50 -2.32 15.24 -1.01
CA PRO A 50 -2.98 16.34 -0.30
C PRO A 50 -4.35 16.75 -0.87
N GLY A 51 -4.71 16.32 -2.09
CA GLY A 51 -5.97 16.68 -2.75
C GLY A 51 -7.17 15.77 -2.44
N ILE A 52 -6.96 14.54 -1.96
CA ILE A 52 -8.02 13.51 -1.82
C ILE A 52 -8.04 12.86 -0.42
N THR A 53 -6.97 13.08 0.33
CA THR A 53 -6.61 12.39 1.56
C THR A 53 -7.55 12.63 2.75
N ASP A 54 -7.95 13.86 3.08
CA ASP A 54 -8.61 14.18 4.37
C ASP A 54 -9.81 13.28 4.75
N LYS A 55 -10.68 12.97 3.77
CA LYS A 55 -11.89 12.17 4.00
C LYS A 55 -11.58 10.68 4.11
N ILE A 56 -10.58 10.21 3.38
CA ILE A 56 -10.18 8.80 3.35
C ILE A 56 -9.30 8.47 4.57
N MET A 57 -8.37 9.35 4.95
CA MET A 57 -7.58 9.23 6.20
C MET A 57 -8.48 9.07 7.43
N SER A 58 -9.51 9.91 7.52
CA SER A 58 -10.48 9.88 8.62
C SER A 58 -11.23 8.54 8.69
N THR A 59 -11.46 7.90 7.54
CA THR A 59 -12.13 6.59 7.47
C THR A 59 -11.17 5.46 7.79
N LEU A 60 -9.89 5.59 7.44
CA LEU A 60 -8.84 4.61 7.73
C LEU A 60 -8.28 4.71 9.16
N GLY A 61 -8.73 5.69 9.95
CA GLY A 61 -8.30 5.92 11.33
C GLY A 61 -6.94 6.60 11.45
N TRP A 62 -6.49 7.33 10.41
CA TRP A 62 -5.21 8.04 10.41
C TRP A 62 -5.45 9.44 11.00
N GLU A 63 -5.64 9.48 12.32
CA GLU A 63 -5.99 10.70 13.06
C GLU A 63 -4.70 11.42 13.51
N ASN A 64 -4.46 12.62 12.98
CA ASN A 64 -3.28 13.49 13.19
C ASN A 64 -2.06 13.11 12.33
N VAL A 65 -1.73 13.98 11.39
CA VAL A 65 -0.55 13.86 10.53
C VAL A 65 0.30 15.11 10.69
N ASP A 66 1.21 15.07 11.66
CA ASP A 66 2.46 15.86 11.65
C ASP A 66 3.60 15.07 10.95
N ASP A 67 3.36 13.82 10.55
CA ASP A 67 4.30 12.95 9.84
C ASP A 67 3.97 12.91 8.33
N ASP A 68 4.98 13.15 7.48
CA ASP A 68 4.87 13.19 6.02
C ASP A 68 4.50 11.83 5.39
N ASP A 69 4.75 10.71 6.09
CA ASP A 69 4.60 9.34 5.58
C ASP A 69 3.80 8.45 6.56
N TYR A 70 2.79 7.72 6.06
CA TYR A 70 1.99 6.79 6.87
C TYR A 70 2.46 5.34 6.76
N LYS A 71 2.70 4.67 7.89
CA LYS A 71 3.09 3.25 7.93
C LYS A 71 1.93 2.34 7.51
N LEU A 72 2.10 1.61 6.41
CA LEU A 72 1.15 0.61 5.93
C LEU A 72 1.51 -0.79 6.43
N ASP A 73 0.63 -1.36 7.26
CA ASP A 73 0.76 -2.75 7.71
C ASP A 73 0.17 -3.73 6.69
N SER A 74 0.83 -4.88 6.51
CA SER A 74 0.35 -5.95 5.62
C SER A 74 -1.02 -6.51 6.04
N SER A 75 -1.40 -6.34 7.30
CA SER A 75 -2.74 -6.69 7.80
C SER A 75 -3.83 -5.81 7.16
N GLN A 76 -3.52 -4.56 6.82
CA GLN A 76 -4.41 -3.61 6.16
C GLN A 76 -4.46 -3.81 4.64
N VAL A 77 -3.54 -4.58 4.07
CA VAL A 77 -3.50 -4.87 2.63
C VAL A 77 -4.50 -5.98 2.30
N ALA A 78 -5.41 -5.68 1.37
CA ALA A 78 -6.33 -6.65 0.78
C ALA A 78 -5.66 -7.44 -0.33
N SER A 79 -4.99 -6.75 -1.26
CA SER A 79 -4.28 -7.34 -2.40
C SER A 79 -3.26 -6.34 -2.95
N ILE A 80 -2.18 -6.86 -3.52
CA ILE A 80 -1.16 -6.11 -4.25
C ILE A 80 -1.17 -6.63 -5.68
N ASP A 81 -1.43 -5.72 -6.60
CA ASP A 81 -1.39 -5.94 -8.04
C ASP A 81 -0.13 -5.26 -8.65
N ASP A 82 0.04 -5.38 -9.96
CA ASP A 82 1.20 -4.82 -10.66
C ASP A 82 1.24 -3.28 -10.59
N ASP A 83 0.09 -2.63 -10.52
CA ASP A 83 -0.03 -1.16 -10.55
C ASP A 83 -0.44 -0.53 -9.21
N GLU A 84 -1.13 -1.29 -8.35
CA GLU A 84 -1.77 -0.74 -7.15
C GLU A 84 -1.79 -1.71 -5.96
N VAL A 85 -1.82 -1.12 -4.77
CA VAL A 85 -2.02 -1.78 -3.48
C VAL A 85 -3.41 -1.43 -2.97
N ARG A 86 -4.26 -2.44 -2.83
CA ARG A 86 -5.63 -2.29 -2.34
C ARG A 86 -5.69 -2.48 -0.84
N LEU A 87 -6.28 -1.52 -0.14
CA LEU A 87 -6.51 -1.61 1.31
C LEU A 87 -7.82 -2.36 1.63
N LYS A 88 -7.81 -3.10 2.74
CA LYS A 88 -9.02 -3.65 3.35
C LYS A 88 -9.81 -2.50 3.95
N SER A 89 -11.09 -2.42 3.66
CA SER A 89 -11.98 -1.42 4.27
C SER A 89 -12.56 -1.85 5.61
N ASN A 90 -11.86 -2.71 6.35
CA ASN A 90 -12.40 -3.15 7.63
C ASN A 90 -12.05 -2.13 8.72
N MET A 91 -12.83 -1.04 8.73
CA MET A 91 -13.25 -0.25 9.89
C MET A 91 -14.53 0.51 9.51
#